data_AF-A0A3S0B3M2-F1
#
_entry.id   AF-A0A3S0B3M2-F1
#
_cell.length_a   1.000
_cell.length_b   1.000
_cell.length_c   1.000
_cell.angle_alpha   90.00
_cell.angle_beta   90.00
_cell.angle_gamma   90.00
#
_symmetry.space_group_name_H-M   'P 1'
#
loop_
_entity.id
_entity.type
_entity.pdbx_description
1 polymer ?
#
loop_
_entity_poly.entity_id
_entity_poly.type
_entity_poly.pdbx_seq_one_letter_code
_entity_poly.pdbx_strand_id
1 'polypeptide(L)' 'MRGTATGYFGPVTFQAVRAFQGAYVVPSTGFVGPLTRNVIKDLMNTSPEVGAEKFEGIITAYSTSCFADGECSITVDGK' A
#
# COMPACT_ATOMS: atom_id res chain seq x y z
N MET A 1 -1.26 -19.55 -8.99
CA MET A 1 -0.40 -20.69 -8.55
C MET A 1 0.07 -20.40 -7.14
N ARG A 2 -0.16 -21.29 -6.16
CA ARG A 2 0.40 -21.16 -4.81
C ARG A 2 1.57 -22.12 -4.70
N GLY A 3 2.78 -21.60 -4.61
CA GLY A 3 3.98 -22.40 -4.35
C GLY A 3 4.15 -22.60 -2.85
N THR A 4 4.53 -23.80 -2.42
CA THR A 4 4.95 -24.03 -1.03
C THR A 4 6.28 -23.33 -0.79
N ALA A 5 6.35 -22.47 0.23
CA ALA A 5 7.59 -21.83 0.61
C ALA A 5 8.51 -22.88 1.26
N THR A 6 9.45 -23.42 0.50
CA THR A 6 10.40 -24.44 0.97
C THR A 6 11.63 -23.85 1.67
N GLY A 7 11.77 -22.52 1.67
CA GLY A 7 12.99 -21.83 2.10
C GLY A 7 14.13 -21.85 1.07
N TYR A 8 13.99 -22.62 -0.02
CA TYR A 8 14.96 -22.67 -1.10
C TYR A 8 14.62 -21.68 -2.22
N PHE A 9 15.62 -20.91 -2.66
CA PHE A 9 15.50 -19.98 -3.77
C PHE A 9 15.82 -20.67 -5.09
N GLY A 10 14.81 -21.28 -5.71
CA GLY A 10 14.92 -22.01 -6.98
C GLY A 10 14.50 -21.20 -8.21
N PRO A 11 14.56 -21.81 -9.41
CA PRO A 11 14.20 -21.15 -10.66
C PRO A 11 12.74 -20.65 -10.70
N VAL A 12 11.83 -21.36 -10.04
CA VAL A 12 10.42 -20.94 -9.92
C VAL A 12 10.31 -19.65 -9.10
N THR A 13 10.97 -19.57 -7.95
CA THR A 13 11.01 -18.36 -7.11
C THR A 13 11.66 -17.20 -7.86
N PHE A 14 12.75 -17.46 -8.58
CA PHE A 14 13.43 -16.45 -9.40
C PHE A 14 12.51 -15.85 -10.47
N GLN A 15 11.75 -16.68 -11.21
CA GLN A 15 10.78 -16.19 -12.19
C GLN A 15 9.65 -15.40 -11.54
N ALA A 16 9.14 -15.87 -10.39
CA ALA A 16 8.11 -15.17 -9.63
C ALA A 16 8.60 -13.79 -9.15
N VAL A 17 9.85 -13.69 -8.67
CA VAL A 17 10.45 -12.42 -8.26
C VAL A 17 10.61 -11.46 -9.45
N ARG A 18 11.03 -11.94 -10.64
CA ARG A 18 11.07 -11.08 -11.83
C ARG A 18 9.70 -10.52 -12.20
N ALA A 19 8.67 -11.37 -12.20
CA ALA A 19 7.31 -10.95 -12.53
C ALA A 19 6.78 -9.91 -11.54
N PHE A 20 7.01 -10.14 -10.24
CA PHE A 20 6.70 -9.16 -9.19
C PHE A 20 7.43 -7.83 -9.42
N GLN A 21 8.74 -7.88 -9.66
CA GLN A 21 9.54 -6.68 -9.89
C GLN A 21 9.05 -5.88 -11.10
N GLY A 22 8.66 -6.56 -12.19
CA GLY A 22 8.09 -5.92 -13.37
C GLY A 22 6.74 -5.26 -13.10
N ALA A 23 5.88 -5.89 -12.28
CA ALA A 23 4.58 -5.33 -11.91
C ALA A 23 4.69 -4.05 -11.06
N TYR A 24 5.74 -3.94 -10.24
CA TYR A 24 5.99 -2.79 -9.36
C TYR A 24 7.08 -1.83 -9.87
N VAL A 25 7.46 -1.93 -11.15
CA VAL A 25 8.36 -0.99 -11.83
C VAL A 25 9.73 -0.86 -11.13
N VAL A 26 10.24 -1.96 -10.57
CA VAL A 26 11.61 -2.05 -10.03
C VAL A 26 12.48 -2.93 -10.93
N PRO A 27 13.82 -2.83 -10.85
CA PRO A 27 14.71 -3.64 -11.70
C PRO A 27 14.38 -5.14 -11.60
N SER A 28 13.94 -5.72 -12.72
CA SER A 28 13.47 -7.11 -12.83
C SER A 28 14.62 -8.12 -12.95
N THR A 29 15.56 -8.04 -12.01
CA THR A 29 16.76 -8.87 -11.97
C THR A 29 16.46 -10.31 -11.53
N GLY A 30 15.33 -10.53 -10.86
CA GLY A 30 14.96 -11.79 -10.22
C GLY A 30 15.62 -12.00 -8.86
N PHE A 31 16.41 -11.02 -8.38
CA PHE A 31 17.06 -11.06 -7.07
C PHE A 31 16.46 -10.01 -6.13
N VAL A 32 16.33 -10.36 -4.85
CA VAL A 32 15.65 -9.52 -3.85
C VAL A 32 16.65 -8.60 -3.14
N GLY A 33 16.90 -7.43 -3.74
CA GLY A 33 17.70 -6.34 -3.16
C GLY A 33 16.89 -5.33 -2.33
N PRO A 34 17.52 -4.24 -1.85
CA PRO A 34 16.85 -3.22 -1.02
C PRO A 34 15.60 -2.62 -1.66
N LEU A 35 15.65 -2.30 -2.96
CA LEU A 35 14.50 -1.74 -3.68
C LEU A 35 13.30 -2.70 -3.69
N THR A 36 13.52 -3.98 -3.97
CA THR A 36 12.45 -4.98 -3.95
C THR A 36 11.93 -5.20 -2.53
N ARG A 37 12.79 -5.17 -1.51
CA ARG A 37 12.39 -5.29 -0.10
C ARG A 37 11.55 -4.11 0.37
N ASN A 38 11.86 -2.90 -0.09
CA ASN A 38 11.07 -1.71 0.22
C ASN A 38 9.65 -1.86 -0.33
N VAL A 39 9.50 -2.23 -1.61
CA VAL A 39 8.17 -2.49 -2.19
C VAL A 39 7.42 -3.57 -1.42
N ILE A 40 8.06 -4.69 -1.06
CA ILE A 40 7.41 -5.73 -0.26
C ILE A 40 6.96 -5.18 1.09
N LYS A 41 7.81 -4.40 1.77
CA LYS A 41 7.48 -3.78 3.06
C LYS A 41 6.32 -2.80 2.92
N ASP A 42 6.32 -1.97 1.88
CA ASP A 42 5.25 -1.02 1.61
C ASP A 42 3.95 -1.78 1.38
N LEU A 43 3.96 -2.87 0.60
CA LEU A 43 2.78 -3.72 0.39
C LEU A 43 2.30 -4.45 1.64
N MET A 44 3.22 -4.80 2.55
CA MET A 44 2.87 -5.41 3.83
C MET A 44 2.31 -4.40 4.82
N ASN A 45 2.70 -3.13 4.68
CA ASN A 45 2.20 -2.03 5.52
C ASN A 45 0.95 -1.37 4.94
N THR A 46 0.74 -1.45 3.62
CA THR A 46 -0.53 -1.11 3.00
C THR A 46 -1.50 -2.25 3.27
N SER A 47 -2.27 -2.11 4.34
CA SER A 47 -3.64 -2.61 4.29
C SER A 47 -4.27 -1.97 3.04
N PRO A 48 -5.19 -2.63 2.30
CA PRO A 48 -5.92 -1.98 1.22
C PRO A 48 -6.91 -0.98 1.83
N GLU A 49 -6.37 0.11 2.37
CA GLU A 49 -7.07 1.27 2.87
C GLU A 49 -6.97 2.35 1.79
N VAL A 50 -7.90 2.25 0.86
CA VAL A 50 -8.32 3.39 0.06
C VAL A 50 -8.74 4.48 1.06
N GLY A 51 -7.87 5.48 1.27
CA GLY A 51 -8.24 6.79 1.84
C GLY A 51 -8.48 6.86 3.35
N ALA A 52 -7.71 6.17 4.20
CA ALA A 52 -7.71 6.45 5.63
C ALA A 52 -6.54 7.36 6.00
N GLU A 53 -6.69 8.67 5.81
CA GLU A 53 -5.89 9.62 6.58
C GLU A 53 -6.32 9.52 8.04
N LYS A 54 -5.60 8.66 8.77
CA LYS A 54 -5.83 8.41 10.19
C LYS A 54 -5.50 9.68 10.97
N PHE A 55 -6.53 10.37 11.44
CA PHE A 55 -6.38 11.44 12.42
C PHE A 55 -6.16 10.84 13.80
N GLU A 56 -4.94 10.94 14.34
CA GLU A 56 -4.64 10.64 15.74
C GLU A 56 -4.61 11.94 16.55
N GLY A 57 -5.70 12.27 17.25
CA GLY A 57 -5.79 13.50 18.05
C GLY A 57 -7.16 13.72 18.69
N ILE A 58 -7.27 14.75 19.54
CA ILE A 58 -8.54 15.23 20.09
C ILE A 58 -9.11 16.25 19.10
N ILE A 59 -10.34 16.03 18.65
CA ILE A 59 -11.08 17.00 17.81
C ILE A 59 -11.43 18.21 18.68
N THR A 60 -10.80 19.36 18.43
CA THR A 60 -11.10 20.60 19.15
C THR A 60 -12.10 21.49 18.42
N ALA A 61 -12.17 21.40 17.08
CA ALA A 61 -13.18 22.05 16.28
C ALA A 61 -13.55 21.20 15.05
N TYR A 62 -14.83 21.25 14.68
CA TYR A 62 -15.33 20.64 13.46
C TYR A 62 -16.35 21.57 12.80
N SER A 63 -16.39 21.60 11.47
CA SER A 63 -17.43 22.25 10.71
C SER A 63 -18.17 21.21 9.88
N THR A 64 -19.47 21.40 9.68
CA THR A 64 -20.28 20.58 8.77
C THR A 64 -20.80 21.48 7.66
N SER A 65 -20.53 21.12 6.42
CA SER A 65 -21.03 21.79 5.24
C SER A 65 -21.85 20.81 4.42
N CYS A 66 -23.10 21.17 4.14
CA CYS A 66 -23.96 20.43 3.22
C CYS A 66 -24.01 21.16 1.88
N PHE A 67 -23.67 20.45 0.83
CA PHE A 67 -23.73 20.90 -0.55
C PHE A 67 -25.17 20.74 -1.09
N ALA A 68 -25.49 21.49 -2.14
CA ALA A 68 -26.85 21.53 -2.71
C ALA A 68 -27.27 20.21 -3.39
N ASP A 69 -26.32 19.32 -3.66
CA ASP A 69 -26.53 17.96 -4.16
C ASP A 69 -26.90 16.96 -3.05
N GLY A 70 -26.93 17.40 -1.79
CA GLY A 70 -27.28 16.57 -0.64
C GLY A 70 -26.08 15.84 -0.01
N GLU A 71 -24.86 16.04 -0.52
CA GLU A 71 -23.67 15.58 0.18
C GLU A 71 -23.33 16.52 1.34
N CYS A 72 -23.19 15.96 2.54
CA CYS A 72 -22.70 16.70 3.71
C CYS A 72 -21.31 16.21 4.08
N SER A 73 -20.35 17.13 4.15
CA SER A 73 -18.98 16.87 4.58
C SER A 73 -18.71 17.47 5.95
N ILE A 74 -17.94 16.77 6.78
CA ILE A 74 -17.40 17.29 8.04
C ILE A 74 -15.92 17.60 7.84
N THR A 75 -15.50 18.82 8.15
CA THR A 75 -14.08 19.22 8.16
C THR A 75 -13.63 19.37 9.59
N VAL A 76 -12.52 18.72 9.95
CA VAL A 76 -11.88 18.86 11.26
C VAL A 76 -10.68 19.78 11.07
N ASP A 77 -10.66 20.90 11.80
CA ASP A 77 -9.54 21.86 11.85
C ASP A 77 -8.91 22.30 10.51
N GLY A 78 -9.69 23.00 9.67
CA GLY A 78 -9.21 24.10 8.82
C GLY A 78 -8.06 23.86 7.83
N LYS A 79 -7.83 22.63 7.36
CA LYS A 79 -6.93 22.34 6.22
C LYS A 79 -7.58 21.44 5.18
#